data_AF-A0A915E8U0-F1
#
_entry.id   AF-A0A915E8U0-F1
#
_cell.length_a   1.000
_cell.length_b   1.000
_cell.length_c   1.000
_cell.angle_alpha   90.00
_cell.angle_beta   90.00
_cell.angle_gamma   90.00
#
_symmetry.space_group_name_H-M   'P 1'
#
loop_
_entity.id
_entity.type
_entity.pdbx_description
1 polymer ?
#
loop_
_entity_poly.entity_id
_entity_poly.type
_entity_poly.pdbx_seq_one_letter_code
_entity_poly.pdbx_strand_id
1 'polypeptide(L)'
;MAPGFGVDHVPSNQLFNQLSPALETPITVLQDSGSKVVLSICVPGLKKRHSIFLSILSIFRKSSNPFRLASNAKFGTYCLSSTSLELNVEIYDSKQAMKVPSSVKQKYFCKISKFPSKINPESAQFELLEGASGDCYFVLTCVKLDNYNVNWKEYLATHGTLDTV
;
A
#
# COMPACT_ATOMS: atom_id res chain seq x y z
N MET A 1 -32.34 -6.35 58.53
CA MET A 1 -31.84 -7.15 57.39
C MET A 1 -32.22 -6.44 56.11
N ALA A 2 -31.23 -5.91 55.40
CA ALA A 2 -31.33 -5.32 54.06
C ALA A 2 -30.46 -6.16 53.10
N PRO A 3 -30.42 -5.86 51.80
CA PRO A 3 -31.43 -6.12 50.79
C PRO A 3 -30.99 -7.24 49.81
N GLY A 4 -31.94 -7.81 49.06
CA GLY A 4 -31.64 -8.75 47.98
C GLY A 4 -31.06 -8.05 46.75
N PHE A 5 -29.85 -8.43 46.36
CA PHE A 5 -29.21 -8.03 45.11
C PHE A 5 -29.77 -8.86 43.95
N GLY A 6 -30.46 -8.18 43.02
CA GLY A 6 -30.67 -8.70 41.67
C GLY A 6 -29.34 -8.72 40.93
N VAL A 7 -28.93 -9.89 40.46
CA VAL A 7 -27.76 -10.04 39.59
C VAL A 7 -28.28 -9.96 38.16
N ASP A 8 -28.27 -8.76 37.59
CA ASP A 8 -28.47 -8.58 36.15
C ASP A 8 -27.30 -9.24 35.42
N HIS A 9 -27.60 -10.34 34.75
CA HIS A 9 -26.65 -11.05 33.91
C HIS A 9 -26.50 -10.24 32.61
N VAL A 10 -25.48 -9.37 32.56
CA VAL A 10 -25.08 -8.69 31.32
C VAL A 10 -24.34 -9.71 30.44
N PRO A 11 -24.83 -10.07 29.24
CA PRO A 11 -24.10 -10.98 28.37
C PRO A 11 -22.87 -10.28 27.79
N SER A 12 -21.69 -10.82 28.10
CA SER A 12 -20.38 -10.38 27.61
C SER A 12 -20.14 -10.69 26.13
N ASN A 13 -21.03 -10.27 25.24
CA ASN A 13 -20.87 -10.39 23.79
C ASN A 13 -20.73 -9.00 23.15
N GLN A 14 -19.73 -8.24 23.57
CA GLN A 14 -19.20 -7.13 22.79
C GLN A 14 -17.66 -7.15 22.83
N LEU A 15 -17.09 -8.28 22.39
CA LEU A 15 -15.80 -8.22 21.69
C LEU A 15 -16.07 -7.57 20.33
N PHE A 16 -16.18 -6.24 20.33
CA PHE A 16 -16.04 -5.48 19.11
C PHE A 16 -14.71 -5.90 18.48
N ASN A 17 -14.77 -6.44 17.27
CA ASN A 17 -13.64 -6.42 16.35
C ASN A 17 -13.19 -4.95 16.24
N GLN A 18 -12.25 -4.53 17.09
CA GLN A 18 -11.50 -3.30 16.87
C GLN A 18 -10.63 -3.58 15.66
N LEU A 19 -11.19 -3.38 14.47
CA LEU A 19 -10.41 -3.26 13.25
C LEU A 19 -9.48 -2.07 13.50
N SER A 20 -8.17 -2.34 13.58
CA SER A 20 -7.16 -1.30 13.70
C SER A 20 -7.42 -0.24 12.61
N PRO A 21 -7.44 1.06 12.96
CA PRO A 21 -7.63 2.11 11.98
C PRO A 21 -6.55 2.00 10.90
N ALA A 22 -6.90 2.32 9.66
CA ALA A 22 -5.93 2.32 8.56
C ALA A 22 -4.90 3.42 8.79
N LEU A 23 -3.62 3.07 8.68
CA LEU A 23 -2.50 3.99 8.85
C LEU A 23 -2.02 4.47 7.48
N GLU A 24 -1.68 5.75 7.37
CA GLU A 24 -1.08 6.26 6.15
C GLU A 24 0.35 5.70 6.00
N THR A 25 0.68 5.21 4.81
CA THR A 25 2.05 4.78 4.49
C THR A 25 2.80 5.94 3.81
N PRO A 26 4.06 6.21 4.21
CA PRO A 26 4.84 7.26 3.58
C PRO A 26 5.18 6.91 2.12
N ILE A 27 5.24 7.94 1.29
CA ILE A 27 5.66 7.88 -0.11
C ILE A 27 6.96 8.66 -0.24
N THR A 28 7.94 8.07 -0.93
CA THR A 28 9.21 8.74 -1.24
C THR A 28 9.50 8.69 -2.72
N VAL A 29 10.15 9.74 -3.25
CA VAL A 29 10.61 9.77 -4.64
C VAL A 29 12.03 9.25 -4.69
N LEU A 30 12.21 8.05 -5.26
CA LEU A 30 13.52 7.44 -5.44
C LEU A 30 14.29 8.09 -6.59
N GLN A 31 13.60 8.37 -7.70
CA GLN A 31 14.18 8.95 -8.90
C GLN A 31 13.16 9.79 -9.66
N ASP A 32 13.62 10.91 -10.23
CA ASP A 32 12.91 11.66 -11.26
C ASP A 32 13.94 12.07 -12.33
N SER A 33 13.74 11.62 -13.58
CA SER A 33 14.61 11.94 -14.72
C SER A 33 13.94 12.89 -15.72
N GLY A 34 12.95 13.66 -15.27
CA GLY A 34 12.13 14.53 -16.12
C GLY A 34 10.93 13.77 -16.72
N SER A 35 11.18 12.76 -17.55
CA SER A 35 10.12 11.97 -18.21
C SER A 35 9.68 10.74 -17.43
N LYS A 36 10.49 10.26 -16.48
CA LYS A 36 10.24 9.04 -15.70
C LYS A 36 10.39 9.34 -14.21
N VAL A 37 9.44 8.85 -13.42
CA VAL A 37 9.47 8.93 -11.96
C VAL A 37 9.39 7.55 -11.35
N VAL A 38 10.09 7.38 -10.22
CA VAL A 38 10.10 6.15 -9.43
C VAL A 38 9.76 6.51 -8.00
N LEU A 39 8.66 5.97 -7.50
CA LEU A 39 8.16 6.16 -6.14
C LEU A 39 8.37 4.88 -5.33
N SER A 40 8.62 5.03 -4.04
CA SER A 40 8.57 3.95 -3.06
C SER A 40 7.43 4.19 -2.07
N ILE A 41 6.65 3.15 -1.79
CA ILE A 41 5.56 3.14 -0.82
C ILE A 41 5.90 2.11 0.25
N CYS A 42 6.22 2.59 1.45
CA CYS A 42 6.76 1.76 2.53
C CYS A 42 5.65 1.22 3.43
N VAL A 43 5.15 0.02 3.15
CA VAL A 43 4.11 -0.62 3.97
C VAL A 43 4.77 -1.59 4.98
N PRO A 44 4.81 -1.26 6.29
CA PRO A 44 5.49 -2.08 7.29
C PRO A 44 4.87 -3.48 7.43
N GLY A 45 5.74 -4.49 7.58
CA GLY A 45 5.34 -5.87 7.78
C GLY A 45 4.98 -6.63 6.50
N LEU A 46 5.20 -6.04 5.32
CA LEU A 46 5.13 -6.77 4.04
C LEU A 46 6.19 -7.85 3.98
N LYS A 47 5.82 -9.00 3.43
CA LYS A 47 6.73 -10.10 3.12
C LYS A 47 6.68 -10.42 1.64
N LYS A 48 7.85 -10.35 0.98
CA LYS A 48 7.97 -10.69 -0.44
C LYS A 48 7.58 -12.14 -0.68
N ARG A 49 6.80 -12.37 -1.74
CA ARG A 49 6.48 -13.73 -2.17
C ARG A 49 7.65 -14.30 -2.96
N HIS A 50 8.53 -15.07 -2.32
CA HIS A 50 9.54 -15.85 -3.03
C HIS A 50 8.85 -16.97 -3.80
N SER A 51 8.68 -16.80 -5.11
CA SER A 51 8.17 -17.85 -5.97
C SER A 51 9.29 -18.38 -6.84
N ILE A 52 9.97 -19.42 -6.36
CA ILE A 52 10.97 -20.21 -7.10
C ILE A 52 10.44 -20.79 -8.43
N PHE A 53 9.13 -20.72 -8.70
CA PHE A 53 8.48 -21.25 -9.91
C PHE A 53 7.88 -20.19 -10.88
N LEU A 54 7.99 -18.88 -10.61
CA LEU A 54 7.42 -17.84 -11.50
C LEU A 54 8.46 -17.17 -12.42
N SER A 55 9.72 -17.61 -12.36
CA SER A 55 10.85 -16.99 -13.04
C SER A 55 10.81 -17.11 -14.57
N ILE A 56 9.95 -17.97 -15.14
CA ILE A 56 9.96 -18.27 -16.59
C ILE A 56 8.77 -17.62 -17.33
N LEU A 57 7.70 -17.20 -16.63
CA LEU A 57 6.49 -16.62 -17.26
C LEU A 57 6.30 -15.11 -17.02
N SER A 58 7.13 -14.49 -16.17
CA SER A 58 6.96 -13.10 -15.71
C SER A 58 7.64 -12.05 -16.59
N ILE A 59 8.44 -12.45 -17.58
CA ILE A 59 9.14 -11.52 -18.50
C ILE A 59 8.15 -10.87 -19.49
N PHE A 60 6.98 -11.48 -19.75
CA PHE A 60 6.05 -11.01 -20.78
C PHE A 60 4.81 -10.25 -20.30
N ARG A 61 4.58 -10.15 -18.98
CA ARG A 61 3.50 -9.31 -18.42
C ARG A 61 3.96 -8.68 -17.11
N LYS A 62 4.65 -7.54 -17.21
CA LYS A 62 4.89 -6.67 -16.06
C LYS A 62 3.55 -6.36 -15.42
N SER A 63 3.36 -6.83 -14.19
CA SER A 63 2.08 -6.73 -13.51
C SER A 63 1.84 -5.28 -13.13
N SER A 64 0.87 -4.62 -13.77
CA SER A 64 0.30 -3.36 -13.29
C SER A 64 -0.47 -3.53 -11.97
N ASN A 65 -0.62 -4.77 -11.51
CA ASN A 65 -1.46 -5.13 -10.38
C ASN A 65 -0.60 -5.62 -9.19
N PRO A 66 -0.68 -4.96 -8.03
CA PRO A 66 0.18 -5.28 -6.89
C PRO A 66 -0.20 -6.57 -6.14
N PHE A 67 -1.37 -7.15 -6.42
CA PHE A 67 -2.01 -8.21 -5.62
C PHE A 67 -1.27 -9.55 -5.62
N ARG A 68 -0.30 -9.74 -6.53
CA ARG A 68 0.46 -11.00 -6.64
C ARG A 68 1.87 -10.94 -6.03
N LEU A 69 2.29 -9.78 -5.54
CA LEU A 69 3.68 -9.52 -5.17
C LEU A 69 3.99 -9.90 -3.71
N ALA A 70 3.02 -9.77 -2.81
CA ALA A 70 3.17 -10.03 -1.38
C ALA A 70 2.65 -11.42 -0.97
N SER A 71 3.27 -12.03 0.04
CA SER A 71 2.89 -13.35 0.57
C SER A 71 1.87 -13.29 1.70
N ASN A 72 1.76 -12.13 2.36
CA ASN A 72 0.97 -11.90 3.56
C ASN A 72 0.09 -10.65 3.49
N ALA A 73 -0.20 -10.14 2.28
CA ALA A 73 -1.01 -8.96 2.10
C ALA A 73 -2.16 -9.19 1.13
N LYS A 74 -3.32 -8.59 1.44
CA LYS A 74 -4.40 -8.39 0.47
C LYS A 74 -4.49 -6.92 0.12
N PHE A 75 -4.78 -6.63 -1.12
CA PHE A 75 -5.05 -5.27 -1.54
C PHE A 75 -6.56 -5.11 -1.60
N GLY A 76 -7.08 -4.07 -0.95
CA GLY A 76 -8.50 -3.74 -1.01
C GLY A 76 -8.81 -2.96 -2.29
N THR A 77 -8.09 -1.86 -2.47
CA THR A 77 -8.22 -0.95 -3.60
C THR A 77 -6.84 -0.68 -4.19
N TYR A 78 -6.76 -0.71 -5.52
CA TYR A 78 -5.65 -0.13 -6.26
C TYR A 78 -6.24 0.61 -7.46
N CYS A 79 -6.14 1.94 -7.44
CA CYS A 79 -6.57 2.80 -8.51
C CYS A 79 -5.42 3.73 -8.88
N LEU A 80 -4.85 3.54 -10.07
CA LEU A 80 -3.88 4.46 -10.65
C LEU A 80 -4.52 5.10 -11.89
N SER A 81 -4.67 6.41 -11.86
CA SER A 81 -5.12 7.20 -13.01
C SER A 81 -3.97 8.04 -13.54
N SER A 82 -4.23 8.84 -14.58
CA SER A 82 -3.25 9.81 -15.05
C SER A 82 -2.93 10.90 -14.03
N THR A 83 -3.79 11.13 -13.03
CA THR A 83 -3.63 12.22 -12.06
C THR A 83 -3.58 11.76 -10.62
N SER A 84 -3.95 10.51 -10.30
CA SER A 84 -4.14 10.09 -8.91
C SER A 84 -3.66 8.67 -8.64
N LEU A 85 -3.40 8.39 -7.36
CA LEU A 85 -3.11 7.07 -6.83
C LEU A 85 -3.94 6.84 -5.57
N GLU A 86 -4.62 5.71 -5.50
CA GLU A 86 -5.19 5.16 -4.28
C GLU A 86 -4.74 3.71 -4.12
N LEU A 87 -4.19 3.40 -2.95
CA LEU A 87 -3.73 2.06 -2.59
C LEU A 87 -4.19 1.76 -1.16
N ASN A 88 -4.92 0.66 -0.98
CA ASN A 88 -5.29 0.13 0.34
C ASN A 88 -4.74 -1.29 0.49
N VAL A 89 -3.98 -1.53 1.56
CA VAL A 89 -3.29 -2.78 1.82
C VAL A 89 -3.64 -3.28 3.22
N GLU A 90 -4.06 -4.53 3.31
CA GLU A 90 -4.27 -5.25 4.56
C GLU A 90 -3.10 -6.23 4.76
N ILE A 91 -2.43 -6.10 5.90
CA ILE A 91 -1.31 -6.95 6.31
C ILE A 91 -1.82 -8.02 7.28
N TYR A 92 -1.34 -9.24 7.09
CA TYR A 92 -1.64 -10.40 7.90
C TYR A 92 -0.33 -11.01 8.42
N ASP A 93 -0.37 -11.72 9.54
CA ASP A 93 0.84 -12.38 10.08
C ASP A 93 1.33 -13.54 9.20
N SER A 94 0.40 -14.22 8.54
CA SER A 94 0.66 -15.38 7.69
C SER A 94 -0.33 -15.49 6.53
N LYS A 95 0.02 -16.33 5.55
CA LYS A 95 -0.86 -16.67 4.41
C LYS A 95 -2.16 -17.37 4.87
N GLN A 96 -2.11 -18.13 5.96
CA GLN A 96 -3.26 -18.80 6.54
C GLN A 96 -4.23 -17.78 7.14
N ALA A 97 -3.71 -16.79 7.88
CA ALA A 97 -4.48 -15.69 8.43
C ALA A 97 -5.23 -14.91 7.34
N MET A 98 -4.64 -14.74 6.14
CA MET A 98 -5.35 -14.12 5.02
C MET A 98 -6.70 -14.77 4.68
N LYS A 99 -6.99 -16.02 5.07
CA LYS A 99 -8.31 -16.62 4.82
C LYS A 99 -9.40 -16.16 5.80
N VAL A 100 -9.04 -15.52 6.90
CA VAL A 100 -9.93 -15.11 7.99
C VAL A 100 -9.96 -13.58 8.08
N PRO A 101 -11.04 -12.90 7.68
CA PRO A 101 -11.10 -11.43 7.67
C PRO A 101 -10.84 -10.76 9.02
N SER A 102 -11.19 -11.39 10.13
CA SER A 102 -10.93 -10.86 11.48
C SER A 102 -9.46 -10.93 11.92
N SER A 103 -8.59 -11.57 11.14
CA SER A 103 -7.16 -11.72 11.45
C SER A 103 -6.26 -10.69 10.75
N VAL A 104 -6.85 -9.62 10.22
CA VAL A 104 -6.09 -8.47 9.71
C VAL A 104 -5.27 -7.91 10.87
N LYS A 105 -3.95 -7.87 10.69
CA LYS A 105 -3.02 -7.30 11.66
C LYS A 105 -3.04 -5.78 11.63
N GLN A 106 -2.95 -5.22 10.42
CA GLN A 106 -2.89 -3.79 10.21
C GLN A 106 -3.38 -3.44 8.81
N LYS A 107 -4.06 -2.31 8.68
CA LYS A 107 -4.43 -1.72 7.40
C LYS A 107 -3.55 -0.51 7.12
N TYR A 108 -3.12 -0.37 5.88
CA TYR A 108 -2.39 0.79 5.39
C TYR A 108 -3.07 1.37 4.16
N PHE A 109 -2.99 2.69 4.02
CA PHE A 109 -3.46 3.39 2.84
C PHE A 109 -2.42 4.39 2.34
N CYS A 110 -2.41 4.60 1.03
CA CYS A 110 -1.65 5.64 0.34
C CYS A 110 -2.62 6.33 -0.62
N LYS A 111 -2.72 7.65 -0.53
CA LYS A 111 -3.57 8.45 -1.42
C LYS A 111 -2.81 9.67 -1.93
N ILE A 112 -2.81 9.83 -3.24
CA ILE A 112 -2.46 11.08 -3.91
C ILE A 112 -3.67 11.45 -4.76
N SER A 113 -4.35 12.53 -4.39
CA SER A 113 -5.56 12.99 -5.08
C SER A 113 -5.21 13.60 -6.44
N LYS A 114 -4.10 14.35 -6.50
CA LYS A 114 -3.59 14.94 -7.74
C LYS A 114 -2.07 15.06 -7.76
N PHE A 115 -1.41 14.33 -8.66
CA PHE A 115 0.04 14.38 -8.87
C PHE A 115 0.54 15.76 -9.35
N PRO A 116 1.84 16.10 -9.13
CA PRO A 116 2.45 17.32 -9.65
C PRO A 116 2.51 17.39 -11.19
N SER A 117 2.48 16.24 -11.83
CA SER A 117 2.40 16.07 -13.28
C SER A 117 1.48 14.89 -13.60
N LYS A 118 0.83 14.90 -14.76
CA LYS A 118 0.12 13.72 -15.24
C LYS A 118 1.10 12.60 -15.53
N ILE A 119 0.67 11.36 -15.31
CA ILE A 119 1.40 10.15 -15.68
C ILE A 119 0.62 9.32 -16.69
N ASN A 120 1.32 8.42 -17.38
CA ASN A 120 0.71 7.35 -18.15
C ASN A 120 0.45 6.14 -17.25
N PRO A 121 -0.80 5.85 -16.85
CA PRO A 121 -1.10 4.70 -15.99
C PRO A 121 -0.92 3.36 -16.72
N GLU A 122 -1.05 3.32 -18.05
CA GLU A 122 -0.90 2.08 -18.83
C GLU A 122 0.55 1.61 -18.92
N SER A 123 1.51 2.53 -18.86
CA SER A 123 2.95 2.21 -18.84
C SER A 123 3.51 2.00 -17.44
N ALA A 124 2.69 2.23 -16.40
CA ALA A 124 3.12 2.14 -15.02
C ALA A 124 3.51 0.71 -14.63
N GLN A 125 4.59 0.58 -13.86
CA GLN A 125 5.11 -0.70 -13.40
C GLN A 125 5.13 -0.72 -11.88
N PHE A 126 4.61 -1.80 -11.30
CA PHE A 126 4.57 -2.00 -9.87
C PHE A 126 5.41 -3.21 -9.49
N GLU A 127 6.35 -3.02 -8.58
CA GLU A 127 7.26 -4.07 -8.11
C GLU A 127 7.26 -4.10 -6.58
N LEU A 128 7.61 -5.25 -6.01
CA LEU A 128 7.87 -5.37 -4.58
C LEU A 128 9.35 -5.71 -4.39
N LEU A 129 10.07 -4.77 -3.79
CA LEU A 129 11.48 -4.91 -3.47
C LEU A 129 11.64 -5.22 -1.98
N GLU A 130 12.73 -5.91 -1.67
CA GLU A 130 13.12 -6.27 -0.32
C GLU A 130 14.46 -5.57 -0.06
N GLY A 131 14.51 -4.74 0.97
CA GLY A 131 15.72 -4.06 1.39
C GLY A 131 16.67 -5.02 2.13
N ALA A 132 17.89 -4.57 2.39
CA ALA A 132 18.89 -5.37 3.10
C ALA A 132 18.48 -5.76 4.53
N SER A 133 17.57 -5.00 5.16
CA SER A 133 16.98 -5.30 6.47
C SER A 133 15.89 -6.39 6.44
N GLY A 134 15.46 -6.83 5.25
CA GLY A 134 14.29 -7.68 5.06
C GLY A 134 12.96 -6.90 4.96
N ASP A 135 12.99 -5.58 5.14
CA ASP A 135 11.81 -4.74 4.95
C ASP A 135 11.44 -4.67 3.47
N CYS A 136 10.16 -4.94 3.19
CA CYS A 136 9.63 -4.89 1.83
C CYS A 136 8.91 -3.58 1.55
N TYR A 137 9.07 -3.03 0.35
CA TYR A 137 8.40 -1.82 -0.09
C TYR A 137 7.94 -1.95 -1.54
N PHE A 138 6.85 -1.27 -1.88
CA PHE A 138 6.40 -1.21 -3.26
C PHE A 138 7.14 -0.13 -4.02
N VAL A 139 7.54 -0.45 -5.25
CA VAL A 139 8.11 0.51 -6.20
C VAL A 139 7.11 0.72 -7.32
N LEU A 140 6.68 1.97 -7.49
CA LEU A 140 5.84 2.40 -8.60
C LEU A 140 6.70 3.23 -9.56
N THR A 141 6.89 2.72 -10.77
CA THR A 141 7.55 3.45 -11.86
C THR A 141 6.51 3.99 -12.82
N CYS A 142 6.54 5.30 -13.10
CA CYS A 142 5.61 5.97 -14.01
C CYS A 142 6.36 6.80 -15.06
N VAL A 143 5.70 7.03 -16.20
CA VAL A 143 6.14 7.97 -17.23
C VAL A 143 5.26 9.21 -17.14
N LYS A 144 5.85 10.40 -17.05
CA LYS A 144 5.09 11.67 -17.09
C LYS A 144 4.53 11.91 -18.48
N LEU A 145 3.38 12.58 -18.54
CA LEU A 145 2.74 13.01 -19.78
C LEU A 145 2.83 14.52 -20.00
N ASP A 146 3.05 15.28 -18.92
CA ASP A 146 3.21 16.72 -18.95
C ASP A 146 4.19 17.19 -17.87
N ASN A 147 4.39 18.51 -17.77
CA ASN A 147 5.14 19.17 -16.69
C ASN A 147 6.49 18.50 -16.38
N TYR A 148 7.23 18.12 -17.44
CA TYR A 148 8.51 17.40 -17.34
C TYR A 148 9.57 18.14 -16.51
N ASN A 149 9.45 19.47 -16.42
CA ASN A 149 10.35 20.34 -15.66
C ASN A 149 10.08 20.32 -14.15
N VAL A 150 8.93 19.80 -13.70
CA VAL A 150 8.63 19.68 -12.27
C VAL A 150 9.36 18.46 -11.73
N ASN A 151 10.39 18.67 -10.92
CA ASN A 151 11.09 17.60 -10.23
C ASN A 151 10.31 17.16 -8.99
N TRP A 152 9.79 15.93 -8.99
CA TRP A 152 8.93 15.43 -7.91
C TRP A 152 9.69 15.22 -6.60
N LYS A 153 11.00 14.97 -6.64
CA LYS A 153 11.84 14.84 -5.44
C LYS A 153 11.99 16.19 -4.74
N GLU A 154 12.24 17.25 -5.50
CA GLU A 154 12.29 18.62 -4.99
C GLU A 154 10.91 19.10 -4.54
N TYR A 155 9.85 18.77 -5.31
CA TYR A 155 8.48 19.07 -4.95
C TYR A 155 8.12 18.46 -3.59
N LEU A 156 8.37 17.16 -3.40
CA LEU A 156 8.11 16.46 -2.13
C LEU A 156 8.94 17.06 -0.99
N ALA A 157 10.22 17.36 -1.21
CA ALA A 157 11.08 17.96 -0.18
C ALA A 157 10.59 19.34 0.25
N THR A 158 9.98 20.11 -0.67
CA THR A 158 9.50 21.46 -0.41
C THR A 158 8.12 21.47 0.26
N HIS A 159 7.21 20.59 -0.17
CA HIS A 159 5.80 20.62 0.25
C HIS A 159 5.46 19.54 1.30
N GLY A 160 6.34 18.57 1.53
CA GLY A 160 6.10 17.42 2.41
C GLY A 160 5.12 16.39 1.83
N THR A 161 4.53 16.64 0.66
CA THR A 161 3.60 15.73 -0.03
C THR A 161 3.76 15.81 -1.55
N LEU A 162 3.28 14.79 -2.26
CA LEU A 162 3.10 14.80 -3.71
C LEU A 162 1.68 15.18 -4.13
N ASP A 163 0.76 15.38 -3.19
CA ASP A 163 -0.60 15.82 -3.49
C ASP A 163 -0.62 17.33 -3.75
N THR A 164 -0.97 17.70 -4.97
CA THR A 164 -1.17 19.10 -5.34
C THR A 164 -2.55 19.54 -4.88
N VAL A 165 -2.57 20.39 -3.85
CA VAL A 165 -3.78 21.03 -3.33
C VAL A 165 -4.46 21.86 -4.42
#